data_AF-A0A2U8DLZ7-F1
#
_entry.id   AF-A0A2U8DLZ7-F1
#
_cell.length_a   1.000
_cell.length_b   1.000
_cell.length_c   1.000
_cell.angle_alpha   90.00
_cell.angle_beta   90.00
_cell.angle_gamma   90.00
#
_symmetry.space_group_name_H-M   'P 1'
#
loop_
_entity.id
_entity.type
_entity.pdbx_description
1 polymer ?
#
loop_
_entity_poly.entity_id
_entity_poly.type
_entity_poly.pdbx_seq_one_letter_code
_entity_poly.pdbx_strand_id
1 'polypeptide(L)' 'MNHYKTLYNQALNKISNRPVGKFELKDLLDDPPCLLGVWLYKDIANKKIKNVKWIMKTDVNVYEKY' A
#
# COMPACT_ATOMS: atom_id res chain seq x y z
N MET A 1 4.40 -11.76 -18.56
CA MET A 1 3.94 -11.65 -17.16
C MET A 1 4.10 -10.19 -16.73
N ASN A 2 3.05 -9.56 -16.21
CA ASN A 2 3.06 -8.10 -15.99
C ASN A 2 3.75 -7.78 -14.65
N HIS A 3 5.00 -7.30 -14.70
CA HIS A 3 5.86 -7.08 -13.53
C HIS A 3 5.17 -6.24 -12.45
N TYR A 4 4.45 -5.18 -12.85
CA TYR A 4 3.65 -4.34 -11.96
C TYR A 4 2.57 -5.09 -11.17
N LYS A 5 1.89 -6.06 -11.79
CA LYS A 5 0.87 -6.86 -11.10
C LYS A 5 1.50 -7.77 -10.04
N THR A 6 2.71 -8.26 -10.29
CA THR A 6 3.46 -9.08 -9.34
C THR A 6 3.88 -8.27 -8.13
N LEU A 7 4.47 -7.09 -8.35
CA LEU A 7 4.83 -6.15 -7.28
C LEU A 7 3.62 -5.72 -6.45
N TYR A 8 2.48 -5.46 -7.10
CA TYR A 8 1.26 -5.10 -6.40
C TYR A 8 0.76 -6.23 -5.49
N ASN A 9 0.72 -7.46 -6.00
CA ASN A 9 0.34 -8.63 -5.19
C ASN A 9 1.29 -8.85 -4.00
N GLN A 10 2.59 -8.61 -4.17
CA GLN A 10 3.57 -8.66 -3.07
C GLN A 10 3.28 -7.60 -2.01
N ALA A 11 2.95 -6.37 -2.43
CA ALA A 11 2.57 -5.29 -1.52
C ALA A 11 1.31 -5.65 -0.72
N LEU A 12 0.27 -6.19 -1.38
CA LEU A 12 -0.95 -6.65 -0.72
C LEU A 12 -0.68 -7.76 0.31
N ASN A 13 0.15 -8.74 -0.05
CA ASN A 13 0.53 -9.81 0.88
C ASN A 13 1.27 -9.26 2.11
N LYS A 14 2.19 -8.31 1.90
CA LYS A 14 2.91 -7.65 3.00
C LYS A 14 1.95 -6.87 3.91
N ILE A 15 0.98 -6.15 3.35
CA ILE A 15 -0.05 -5.45 4.12
C ILE A 15 -0.89 -6.44 4.95
N SER A 16 -1.31 -7.56 4.34
CA SER A 16 -2.12 -8.59 5.01
C SER A 16 -1.40 -9.15 6.24
N ASN A 17 -0.09 -9.41 6.13
CA ASN A 17 0.71 -9.99 7.21
C ASN A 17 1.29 -8.95 8.19
N ARG A 18 1.15 -7.65 7.90
CA ARG A 18 1.69 -6.59 8.77
C ARG A 18 0.91 -6.50 10.09
N PRO A 19 1.56 -6.24 11.24
CA PRO A 19 0.84 -5.87 12.45
C PRO A 19 0.10 -4.53 12.28
N VAL A 20 -0.78 -4.23 13.24
CA VAL A 20 -1.43 -2.92 13.38
C VAL A 20 -0.36 -1.83 13.51
N GLY A 21 -0.58 -0.68 12.87
CA GLY A 21 0.34 0.44 12.91
C GLY A 21 0.49 1.18 11.57
N LYS A 22 1.36 2.20 11.59
CA LYS A 22 1.62 3.06 10.44
C LYS A 22 2.66 2.43 9.50
N PHE A 23 2.52 2.69 8.21
CA PHE A 23 3.45 2.23 7.20
C PHE A 23 3.43 3.12 5.96
N GLU A 24 4.53 3.10 5.22
CA GLU A 24 4.70 3.74 3.92
C GLU A 24 4.83 2.72 2.81
N LEU A 25 4.70 3.16 1.56
CA LEU A 25 4.84 2.29 0.39
C LEU A 25 6.23 1.64 0.31
N LYS A 26 7.27 2.37 0.74
CA LYS A 26 8.66 1.88 0.79
C LYS A 26 8.86 0.73 1.78
N ASP A 27 8.00 0.63 2.80
CA ASP A 27 8.08 -0.49 3.73
C ASP A 27 7.47 -1.78 3.13
N LEU A 28 6.78 -1.66 2.00
CA LEU A 28 6.22 -2.79 1.25
C LEU A 28 7.15 -3.20 0.11
N LEU A 29 7.86 -2.27 -0.52
CA LEU A 29 8.74 -2.53 -1.67
C LEU A 29 9.91 -1.54 -1.63
N ASP A 30 11.14 -1.98 -1.90
CA ASP A 30 12.34 -1.13 -1.76
C ASP A 30 12.36 0.07 -2.72
N ASP A 31 11.88 -0.12 -3.96
CA ASP A 31 11.72 0.95 -4.96
C ASP A 31 10.34 0.83 -5.64
N PRO A 32 9.28 1.33 -4.98
CA PRO A 32 7.93 1.16 -5.47
C PRO A 32 7.68 2.12 -6.64
N PRO A 33 7.24 1.63 -7.82
CA PRO A 33 6.79 2.50 -8.90
C PRO A 33 5.67 3.42 -8.42
N CYS A 34 5.71 4.70 -8.81
CA CYS A 34 4.70 5.71 -8.45
C CYS A 34 3.27 5.24 -8.76
N LEU A 35 3.09 4.48 -9.86
CA LEU A 35 1.81 3.88 -10.26
C LEU A 35 1.21 2.96 -9.18
N LEU A 36 2.04 2.22 -8.43
CA LEU A 36 1.57 1.32 -7.36
C LEU A 36 1.03 2.10 -6.17
N GLY A 37 1.63 3.25 -5.83
CA GLY A 37 1.11 4.13 -4.79
C GLY A 37 -0.29 4.64 -5.13
N VAL A 38 -0.51 5.02 -6.39
CA VAL A 38 -1.83 5.43 -6.89
C VAL A 38 -2.85 4.29 -6.81
N TRP A 39 -2.47 3.07 -7.18
CA TRP A 39 -3.35 1.90 -7.11
C TRP A 39 -3.72 1.58 -5.66
N LEU A 40 -2.72 1.54 -4.77
CA LEU A 40 -2.93 1.25 -3.35
C LEU A 40 -3.86 2.28 -2.71
N TYR A 41 -3.62 3.57 -2.97
CA TYR A 41 -4.50 4.65 -2.53
C TYR A 41 -5.94 4.44 -3.00
N LYS A 42 -6.15 4.18 -4.30
CA LYS A 42 -7.49 3.97 -4.87
C LYS A 42 -8.18 2.76 -4.26
N ASP A 43 -7.49 1.66 -4.04
CA ASP A 43 -8.10 0.45 -3.48
C ASP A 43 -8.44 0.60 -1.99
N ILE A 44 -7.63 1.32 -1.21
CA ILE A 44 -7.94 1.70 0.18
C ILE A 44 -9.14 2.66 0.22
N ALA A 45 -9.14 3.70 -0.62
CA ALA A 45 -10.24 4.67 -0.69
C ALA A 45 -11.57 4.01 -1.10
N ASN A 46 -11.52 3.00 -1.97
CA ASN A 46 -12.66 2.18 -2.37
C ASN A 46 -12.98 1.03 -1.40
N LYS A 47 -12.36 0.99 -0.21
CA LYS A 47 -12.57 -0.04 0.83
C LYS A 47 -12.33 -1.49 0.37
N LYS A 48 -11.52 -1.70 -0.67
CA LYS A 48 -11.14 -3.05 -1.13
C LYS A 48 -10.10 -3.70 -0.22
N ILE A 49 -9.28 -2.89 0.43
CA ILE A 49 -8.30 -3.33 1.42
C ILE A 49 -8.91 -3.04 2.79
N LYS A 50 -9.27 -4.11 3.49
CA LYS A 50 -9.87 -4.01 4.83
C LYS A 50 -8.83 -3.57 5.84
N ASN A 51 -9.29 -2.93 6.92
CA ASN A 51 -8.49 -2.64 8.11
C ASN A 51 -7.27 -1.74 7.81
N VAL A 52 -7.32 -0.99 6.71
CA VAL A 52 -6.29 -0.04 6.32
C VAL A 52 -6.97 1.25 5.92
N LYS A 53 -6.42 2.37 6.39
CA LYS A 53 -6.83 3.71 5.95
C LYS A 53 -5.61 4.52 5.57
N TRP A 54 -5.83 5.50 4.71
CA TRP A 54 -4.84 6.51 4.40
C TRP A 54 -4.94 7.64 5.44
N ILE A 55 -3.82 8.01 6.05
CA ILE A 55 -3.80 8.95 7.19
C ILE A 55 -3.09 10.27 6.90
N MET A 56 -2.23 10.36 5.88
CA MET A 56 -1.55 11.62 5.58
C MET A 56 -1.12 11.75 4.12
N LYS A 57 -1.33 12.94 3.57
CA LYS A 57 -0.89 13.41 2.26
C LYS A 57 0.26 14.41 2.46
N THR A 58 1.46 13.94 2.79
CA THR A 58 2.69 14.73 2.65
C THR A 58 3.41 14.28 1.37
N ASP A 59 4.67 14.66 1.17
CA ASP A 59 5.51 14.15 0.07
C ASP A 59 5.61 12.60 0.03
N VAL A 60 5.19 11.94 1.12
CA VAL A 60 5.13 10.49 1.23
C VAL A 60 3.72 10.05 1.63
N ASN A 61 3.21 9.02 0.95
CA ASN A 61 1.90 8.44 1.29
C ASN A 61 2.03 7.56 2.55
N VAL A 62 1.38 7.99 3.64
CA VAL A 62 1.35 7.23 4.91
C VAL A 62 0.00 6.55 5.08
N TYR A 63 0.04 5.27 5.44
CA TYR A 63 -1.12 4.41 5.69
C TYR A 63 -1.10 3.90 7.14
N GLU A 64 -2.27 3.53 7.66
CA GLU A 64 -2.42 2.92 8.97
C GLU A 64 -3.28 1.65 8.85
N LYS A 65 -2.73 0.53 9.34
CA LYS A 65 -3.50 -0.68 9.57
C LYS A 65 -4.08 -0.63 10.99
N TYR A 66 -5.37 -0.95 11.14
CA TYR A 66 -6.12 -0.89 12.41
C TYR A 66 -6.95 -2.14 12.66
#